data_AF-A0A970IYG9-F1
#
_entry.id   AF-A0A970IYG9-F1
#
_cell.length_a   1.000
_cell.length_b   1.000
_cell.length_c   1.000
_cell.angle_alpha   90.00
_cell.angle_beta   90.00
_cell.angle_gamma   90.00
#
_symmetry.space_group_name_H-M   'P 1'
#
loop_
_entity.id
_entity.type
_entity.pdbx_description
1 polymer ?
#
loop_
_entity_poly.entity_id
_entity_poly.type
_entity_poly.pdbx_seq_one_letter_code
_entity_poly.pdbx_strand_id
1 'polypeptide(L)'
;MRFSGTSARGIRGPIIKRGDDLTSIIIDSLTNVTRYEDVMLNDGDIVCITESVVAISQGNFAELDDIVPDLNTKFVNDTIGVLFPVLSRNRFALILKAIVKTNKKVILQLSYPADEVGNKLFLEEELYKKRINPYQDEFMLEEFRKLFPTTIHQFTNIDYIDYYQDIIGPNGQIILSNNPNAILKYTKDILVASVHNRVQVKNELLNNGGNIILGLDDILTRPVNNSGYNEQYGLLGSNALGENTLKLFPRDGFSFVQEVQTKIKEVFGKHLEVMIYGDGAFKDPRGGIWELCDPVVSPGYTSGLVGTPHELKLKYLANEKFSLLDRDQSQQEIKKLIKEKNQPHDASLGTTPRQIVDLLGSLADLVSGSGDKGTPFVLIQNYFTNYATE
;
A
#
# COMPACT_ATOMS: atom_id res chain seq x y z
N MET A 1 16.32 0.19 -35.19
CA MET A 1 16.86 0.55 -33.85
C MET A 1 15.81 1.36 -33.12
N ARG A 2 15.19 0.81 -32.07
CA ARG A 2 14.43 1.64 -31.12
C ARG A 2 15.41 2.52 -30.34
N PHE A 3 15.08 3.80 -30.21
CA PHE A 3 15.90 4.78 -29.49
C PHE A 3 15.32 5.12 -28.11
N SER A 4 14.13 4.63 -27.79
CA SER A 4 13.46 4.75 -26.50
C SER A 4 13.36 3.39 -25.81
N GLY A 5 13.45 3.40 -24.48
CA GLY A 5 13.20 2.24 -23.62
C GLY A 5 11.83 2.31 -22.96
N THR A 6 11.73 1.77 -21.74
CA THR A 6 10.51 1.84 -20.92
C THR A 6 10.05 3.29 -20.74
N SER A 7 8.78 3.54 -20.99
CA SER A 7 8.13 4.83 -20.74
C SER A 7 6.86 4.62 -19.91
N ALA A 8 6.49 5.63 -19.13
CA ALA A 8 5.23 5.65 -18.39
C ALA A 8 4.53 7.01 -18.62
N ARG A 9 3.22 6.96 -18.85
CA ARG A 9 2.39 8.12 -19.14
C ARG A 9 1.12 8.08 -18.31
N GLY A 10 0.85 9.13 -17.54
CA GLY A 10 -0.45 9.31 -16.91
C GLY A 10 -1.51 9.63 -17.96
N ILE A 11 -2.60 8.87 -17.96
CA ILE A 11 -3.75 9.05 -18.85
C ILE A 11 -4.82 9.79 -18.08
N ARG A 12 -5.24 10.94 -18.60
CA ARG A 12 -6.31 11.73 -18.00
C ARG A 12 -7.65 11.02 -18.18
N GLY A 13 -8.40 10.92 -17.08
CA GLY A 13 -9.74 10.34 -17.05
C GLY A 13 -10.77 11.32 -16.52
N PRO A 14 -12.07 11.00 -16.65
CA PRO A 14 -13.13 11.77 -16.00
C PRO A 14 -13.08 11.58 -14.48
N ILE A 15 -13.86 12.40 -13.76
CA ILE A 15 -14.12 12.18 -12.34
C ILE A 15 -14.99 10.93 -12.19
N ILE A 16 -14.44 9.90 -11.55
CA ILE A 16 -15.11 8.62 -11.32
C ILE A 16 -16.07 8.74 -10.13
N LYS A 17 -17.27 8.18 -10.29
CA LYS A 17 -18.34 8.18 -9.30
C LYS A 17 -18.79 6.75 -9.00
N ARG A 18 -19.54 6.64 -7.91
CA ARG A 18 -20.19 5.40 -7.49
C ARG A 18 -21.09 4.84 -8.59
N GLY A 19 -20.89 3.58 -8.94
CA GLY A 19 -21.69 2.85 -9.92
C GLY A 19 -21.28 3.10 -11.38
N ASP A 20 -20.22 3.87 -11.63
CA ASP A 20 -19.70 4.07 -12.98
C ASP A 20 -19.17 2.75 -13.57
N ASP A 21 -19.42 2.54 -14.87
CA ASP A 21 -18.78 1.48 -15.65
C ASP A 21 -17.32 1.85 -15.92
N LEU A 22 -16.45 1.45 -14.99
CA LEU A 22 -15.03 1.77 -15.05
C LEU A 22 -14.34 1.11 -16.26
N THR A 23 -14.79 -0.08 -16.67
CA THR A 23 -14.24 -0.76 -17.85
C THR A 23 -14.44 0.11 -19.08
N SER A 24 -15.68 0.58 -19.33
CA SER A 24 -15.97 1.48 -20.46
C SER A 24 -15.18 2.79 -20.38
N ILE A 25 -15.05 3.39 -19.19
CA ILE A 25 -14.28 4.63 -19.01
C ILE A 25 -12.79 4.45 -19.35
N ILE A 26 -12.19 3.32 -18.97
CA ILE A 26 -10.79 3.01 -19.30
C ILE A 26 -10.63 2.89 -20.82
N ILE A 27 -11.52 2.17 -21.48
CA ILE A 27 -11.51 2.00 -22.94
C ILE A 27 -11.67 3.33 -23.66
N ASP A 28 -12.58 4.18 -23.21
CA ASP A 28 -12.78 5.52 -23.77
C ASP A 28 -11.53 6.40 -23.56
N SER A 29 -10.90 6.31 -22.39
CA SER A 29 -9.67 7.06 -22.08
C SER A 29 -8.50 6.61 -22.97
N LEU A 30 -8.34 5.30 -23.19
CA LEU A 30 -7.36 4.74 -24.14
C LEU A 30 -7.69 5.11 -25.59
N THR A 31 -8.97 5.12 -25.97
CA THR A 31 -9.42 5.54 -27.30
C THR A 31 -9.07 7.01 -27.54
N ASN A 32 -9.29 7.87 -26.53
CA ASN A 32 -8.98 9.28 -26.63
C ASN A 32 -7.48 9.52 -26.76
N VAL A 33 -6.64 8.87 -25.94
CA VAL A 33 -5.18 9.08 -26.04
C VAL A 33 -4.62 8.57 -27.37
N THR A 34 -5.11 7.43 -27.87
CA THR A 34 -4.65 6.87 -29.16
C THR A 34 -5.16 7.65 -30.38
N ARG A 35 -6.28 8.36 -30.25
CA ARG A 35 -6.88 9.15 -31.33
C ARG A 35 -6.33 10.57 -31.41
N TYR A 36 -6.10 11.20 -30.25
CA TYR A 36 -5.78 12.62 -30.16
C TYR A 36 -4.33 12.92 -29.78
N GLU A 37 -3.58 11.92 -29.32
CA GLU A 37 -2.14 12.02 -29.07
C GLU A 37 -1.36 10.99 -29.91
N ASP A 38 -0.06 11.22 -30.07
CA ASP A 38 0.85 10.28 -30.75
C ASP A 38 1.19 9.10 -29.84
N VAL A 39 0.19 8.26 -29.56
CA VAL A 39 0.30 7.06 -28.72
C VAL A 39 -0.27 5.86 -29.48
N MET A 40 0.58 4.85 -29.69
CA MET A 40 0.17 3.57 -30.26
C MET A 40 0.28 2.48 -29.20
N LEU A 41 -0.77 1.68 -29.05
CA LEU A 41 -0.77 0.52 -28.15
C LEU A 41 -0.11 -0.68 -28.84
N ASN A 42 0.74 -1.37 -28.08
CA ASN A 42 1.45 -2.57 -28.52
C ASN A 42 1.13 -3.75 -27.61
N ASP A 43 1.32 -4.97 -28.13
CA ASP A 43 1.26 -6.16 -27.30
C ASP A 43 2.32 -6.10 -26.20
N GLY A 44 1.93 -6.41 -24.97
CA GLY A 44 2.78 -6.32 -23.78
C GLY A 44 2.91 -4.93 -23.15
N ASP A 45 2.24 -3.90 -23.70
CA ASP A 45 2.02 -2.66 -22.95
C ASP A 45 1.14 -2.93 -21.72
N ILE A 46 1.22 -2.07 -20.71
CA ILE A 46 0.59 -2.29 -19.40
C ILE A 46 -0.31 -1.11 -19.05
N VAL A 47 -1.55 -1.39 -18.70
CA VAL A 47 -2.51 -0.41 -18.18
C VAL A 47 -2.62 -0.58 -16.66
N CYS A 48 -2.19 0.44 -15.93
CA CYS A 48 -2.27 0.49 -14.48
C CYS A 48 -3.45 1.38 -14.06
N ILE A 49 -4.28 0.92 -13.15
CA ILE A 49 -5.50 1.60 -12.68
C ILE A 49 -5.34 1.83 -11.17
N THR A 50 -5.50 3.06 -10.68
CA THR A 50 -5.39 3.28 -9.24
C THR A 50 -6.50 2.52 -8.49
N GLU A 51 -6.18 1.93 -7.34
CA GLU A 51 -7.14 1.28 -6.45
C GLU A 51 -8.35 2.19 -6.19
N SER A 52 -8.11 3.50 -6.13
CA SER A 52 -9.07 4.44 -5.57
C SER A 52 -10.30 4.54 -6.44
N VAL A 53 -10.08 4.58 -7.76
CA VAL A 53 -11.19 4.63 -8.71
C VAL A 53 -11.91 3.30 -8.83
N VAL A 54 -11.23 2.18 -8.59
CA VAL A 54 -11.89 0.86 -8.55
C VAL A 54 -12.81 0.80 -7.34
N ALA A 55 -12.33 1.13 -6.14
CA ALA A 55 -13.15 1.16 -4.93
C ALA A 55 -14.31 2.17 -5.03
N ILE A 56 -14.08 3.35 -5.63
CA ILE A 56 -15.13 4.37 -5.83
C ILE A 56 -16.20 3.87 -6.81
N SER A 57 -15.82 3.34 -7.98
CA SER A 57 -16.79 2.81 -8.96
C SER A 57 -17.62 1.66 -8.39
N GLN A 58 -17.02 0.79 -7.58
CA GLN A 58 -17.72 -0.25 -6.83
C GLN A 58 -18.69 0.29 -5.77
N GLY A 59 -18.53 1.55 -5.35
CA GLY A 59 -19.24 2.10 -4.19
C GLY A 59 -18.88 1.38 -2.90
N ASN A 60 -17.64 0.90 -2.78
CA ASN A 60 -17.20 0.08 -1.65
C ASN A 60 -16.95 0.95 -0.41
N PHE A 61 -18.03 1.45 0.19
CA PHE A 61 -17.99 2.44 1.26
C PHE A 61 -18.64 1.90 2.53
N ALA A 62 -18.11 2.28 3.68
CA ALA A 62 -18.72 1.97 4.98
C ALA A 62 -18.76 3.23 5.85
N GLU A 63 -19.88 3.43 6.54
CA GLU A 63 -19.99 4.46 7.56
C GLU A 63 -19.51 3.93 8.92
N LEU A 64 -19.17 4.84 9.84
CA LEU A 64 -18.75 4.44 11.19
C LEU A 64 -19.82 3.56 11.87
N ASP A 65 -21.08 3.83 11.61
CA ASP A 65 -22.22 3.12 12.21
C ASP A 65 -22.43 1.71 11.61
N ASP A 66 -21.76 1.39 10.49
CA ASP A 66 -21.69 0.03 9.94
C ASP A 66 -20.58 -0.79 10.60
N ILE A 67 -19.49 -0.13 11.00
CA ILE A 67 -18.32 -0.76 11.63
C ILE A 67 -18.61 -1.11 13.09
N VAL A 68 -19.34 -0.24 13.80
CA VAL A 68 -19.66 -0.39 15.24
C VAL A 68 -20.37 -1.72 15.57
N PRO A 69 -21.42 -2.16 14.84
CA PRO A 69 -22.06 -3.45 15.11
C PRO A 69 -21.13 -4.64 14.91
N ASP A 70 -20.25 -4.59 13.91
CA ASP A 70 -19.28 -5.67 13.66
C ASP A 70 -18.24 -5.76 14.78
N LEU A 71 -17.72 -4.61 15.22
CA LEU A 71 -16.84 -4.53 16.39
C LEU A 71 -17.53 -5.04 17.66
N ASN A 72 -18.77 -4.64 17.93
CA ASN A 72 -19.52 -5.10 19.11
C ASN A 72 -19.82 -6.60 19.08
N THR A 73 -20.00 -7.18 17.89
CA THR A 73 -20.22 -8.63 17.74
C THR A 73 -18.93 -9.41 18.00
N LYS A 74 -17.79 -8.85 17.60
CA LYS A 74 -16.48 -9.51 17.68
C LYS A 74 -15.75 -9.28 19.00
N PHE A 75 -15.93 -8.13 19.62
CA PHE A 75 -15.39 -7.76 20.92
C PHE A 75 -16.53 -7.68 21.93
N VAL A 76 -16.73 -8.74 22.71
CA VAL A 76 -17.89 -8.86 23.62
C VAL A 76 -17.65 -8.23 24.99
N ASN A 77 -16.39 -7.96 25.35
CA ASN A 77 -16.02 -7.37 26.63
C ASN A 77 -15.98 -5.84 26.58
N ASP A 78 -15.97 -5.21 27.76
CA ASP A 78 -16.07 -3.75 27.89
C ASP A 78 -14.78 -2.97 27.58
N THR A 79 -13.68 -3.65 27.22
CA THR A 79 -12.39 -3.01 26.93
C THR A 79 -11.77 -3.57 25.65
N ILE A 80 -11.38 -2.70 24.72
CA ILE A 80 -10.66 -3.04 23.49
C ILE A 80 -9.25 -2.45 23.56
N GLY A 81 -8.25 -3.31 23.40
CA GLY A 81 -6.88 -2.89 23.14
C GLY A 81 -6.72 -2.60 21.66
N VAL A 82 -6.11 -1.48 21.28
CA VAL A 82 -5.80 -1.15 19.89
C VAL A 82 -4.29 -1.01 19.77
N LEU A 83 -3.69 -1.78 18.86
CA LEU A 83 -2.25 -1.96 18.82
C LEU A 83 -1.66 -1.49 17.48
N PHE A 84 -0.63 -0.65 17.56
CA PHE A 84 0.23 -0.25 16.43
C PHE A 84 -0.50 0.30 15.20
N PRO A 85 -1.42 1.28 15.35
CA PRO A 85 -1.95 1.95 14.18
C PRO A 85 -0.89 2.81 13.50
N VAL A 86 -1.07 3.01 12.20
CA VAL A 86 -0.38 4.07 11.45
C VAL A 86 -0.84 5.43 11.97
N LEU A 87 0.10 6.35 12.18
CA LEU A 87 -0.14 7.74 12.60
C LEU A 87 -0.72 8.54 11.45
N SER A 88 -2.03 8.45 11.29
CA SER A 88 -2.77 9.06 10.18
C SER A 88 -4.14 9.60 10.59
N ARG A 89 -4.46 10.80 10.09
CA ARG A 89 -5.83 11.36 10.12
C ARG A 89 -6.77 10.64 9.18
N ASN A 90 -6.27 10.21 8.02
CA ASN A 90 -7.12 9.76 6.93
C ASN A 90 -7.32 8.24 6.93
N ARG A 91 -6.29 7.48 7.34
CA ARG A 91 -6.32 6.01 7.34
C ARG A 91 -6.83 5.42 8.66
N PHE A 92 -6.49 6.02 9.82
CA PHE A 92 -6.80 5.41 11.12
C PHE A 92 -7.79 6.19 11.98
N ALA A 93 -7.79 7.53 11.96
CA ALA A 93 -8.60 8.31 12.90
C ALA A 93 -10.10 8.01 12.84
N LEU A 94 -10.66 7.77 11.65
CA LEU A 94 -12.06 7.36 11.49
C LEU A 94 -12.32 5.96 12.07
N ILE A 95 -11.40 5.02 11.87
CA ILE A 95 -11.48 3.70 12.48
C ILE A 95 -11.47 3.82 14.01
N LEU A 96 -10.59 4.65 14.57
CA LEU A 96 -10.54 4.91 16.00
C LEU A 96 -11.85 5.52 16.52
N LYS A 97 -12.46 6.45 15.79
CA LYS A 97 -13.79 6.99 16.12
C LYS A 97 -14.87 5.89 16.13
N ALA A 98 -14.86 4.96 15.18
CA ALA A 98 -15.77 3.82 15.19
C ALA A 98 -15.55 2.92 16.42
N ILE A 99 -14.29 2.67 16.81
CA ILE A 99 -13.98 1.90 18.02
C ILE A 99 -14.52 2.61 19.26
N VAL A 100 -14.32 3.92 19.40
CA VAL A 100 -14.83 4.72 20.53
C VAL A 100 -16.36 4.70 20.58
N LYS A 101 -17.04 4.74 19.42
CA LYS A 101 -18.51 4.64 19.31
C LYS A 101 -19.09 3.30 19.82
N THR A 102 -18.26 2.28 20.05
CA THR A 102 -18.71 1.04 20.71
C THR A 102 -19.02 1.22 22.20
N ASN A 103 -18.67 2.38 22.78
CA ASN A 103 -18.74 2.70 24.21
C ASN A 103 -17.88 1.82 25.12
N LYS A 104 -16.95 1.05 24.54
CA LYS A 104 -15.96 0.26 25.27
C LYS A 104 -14.78 1.15 25.67
N LYS A 105 -14.13 0.81 26.78
CA LYS A 105 -12.86 1.45 27.16
C LYS A 105 -11.80 1.12 26.12
N VAL A 106 -11.11 2.13 25.60
CA VAL A 106 -10.03 1.96 24.62
C VAL A 106 -8.68 2.07 25.32
N ILE A 107 -7.83 1.05 25.13
CA ILE A 107 -6.41 1.11 25.46
C ILE A 107 -5.63 1.17 24.15
N LEU A 108 -5.06 2.32 23.83
CA LEU A 108 -4.30 2.50 22.59
C LEU A 108 -2.80 2.39 22.88
N GLN A 109 -2.14 1.41 22.26
CA GLN A 109 -0.69 1.28 22.30
C GLN A 109 -0.05 1.78 21.00
N LEU A 110 0.80 2.80 21.13
CA LEU A 110 1.58 3.36 20.03
C LEU A 110 3.04 2.88 20.09
N SER A 111 3.63 2.63 18.92
CA SER A 111 5.07 2.40 18.79
C SER A 111 5.83 3.74 18.77
N TYR A 112 7.12 3.69 19.11
CA TYR A 112 8.01 4.85 19.07
C TYR A 112 9.43 4.43 18.67
N PRO A 113 10.23 5.27 17.99
CA PRO A 113 9.98 6.68 17.70
C PRO A 113 9.01 6.89 16.52
N ALA A 114 8.61 5.82 15.81
CA ALA A 114 7.75 5.86 14.65
C ALA A 114 6.76 4.69 14.59
N ASP A 115 5.76 4.79 13.72
CA ASP A 115 4.92 3.65 13.32
C ASP A 115 5.61 2.71 12.33
N GLU A 116 4.90 1.67 11.91
CA GLU A 116 5.39 0.63 10.99
C GLU A 116 5.86 1.20 9.63
N VAL A 117 5.21 2.26 9.14
CA VAL A 117 5.58 2.88 7.85
C VAL A 117 6.57 4.02 8.03
N GLY A 118 6.93 4.38 9.26
CA GLY A 118 7.96 5.38 9.55
C GLY A 118 7.44 6.79 9.80
N ASN A 119 6.15 7.00 10.04
CA ASN A 119 5.67 8.29 10.57
C ASN A 119 6.21 8.46 11.99
N LYS A 120 6.99 9.52 12.19
CA LYS A 120 7.76 9.74 13.42
C LYS A 120 6.97 10.57 14.44
N LEU A 121 6.91 10.10 15.68
CA LEU A 121 6.56 10.92 16.83
C LEU A 121 7.70 11.89 17.18
N PHE A 122 8.94 11.43 17.05
CA PHE A 122 10.14 12.22 17.28
C PHE A 122 11.34 11.63 16.52
N LEU A 123 12.44 12.38 16.46
CA LEU A 123 13.65 11.94 15.76
C LEU A 123 14.37 10.84 16.53
N GLU A 124 14.88 9.83 15.83
CA GLU A 124 15.55 8.66 16.42
C GLU A 124 16.77 9.05 17.29
N GLU A 125 17.44 10.16 16.99
CA GLU A 125 18.54 10.71 17.80
C GLU A 125 18.14 10.97 19.26
N GLU A 126 16.87 11.30 19.52
CA GLU A 126 16.38 11.57 20.87
C GLU A 126 16.38 10.31 21.76
N LEU A 127 16.29 9.11 21.17
CA LEU A 127 16.45 7.87 21.93
C LEU A 127 17.83 7.81 22.60
N TYR A 128 18.88 8.14 21.85
CA TYR A 128 20.26 8.14 22.34
C TYR A 128 20.49 9.25 23.37
N LYS A 129 20.01 10.47 23.09
CA LYS A 129 20.17 11.62 24.01
C LYS A 129 19.50 11.38 25.36
N LYS A 130 18.31 10.76 25.35
CA LYS A 130 17.52 10.49 26.57
C LYS A 130 17.77 9.09 27.15
N ARG A 131 18.64 8.29 26.53
CA ARG A 131 18.99 6.91 26.93
C ARG A 131 17.77 5.98 27.01
N ILE A 132 16.86 6.15 26.07
CA ILE A 132 15.65 5.31 25.96
C ILE A 132 16.00 4.08 25.12
N ASN A 133 15.69 2.90 25.64
CA ASN A 133 15.76 1.64 24.92
C ASN A 133 14.38 1.32 24.30
N PRO A 134 14.21 1.50 22.98
CA PRO A 134 12.93 1.25 22.31
C PRO A 134 12.45 -0.21 22.40
N TYR A 135 13.33 -1.16 22.73
CA TYR A 135 12.98 -2.58 22.83
C TYR A 135 12.58 -3.04 24.24
N GLN A 136 12.75 -2.19 25.25
CA GLN A 136 12.53 -2.56 26.65
C GLN A 136 11.67 -1.55 27.39
N ASP A 137 11.83 -0.27 27.12
CA ASP A 137 11.12 0.77 27.84
C ASP A 137 9.64 0.76 27.44
N GLU A 138 8.80 1.07 28.41
CA GLU A 138 7.36 1.23 28.24
C GLU A 138 6.95 2.47 29.00
N PHE A 139 6.06 3.28 28.44
CA PHE A 139 5.64 4.54 29.04
C PHE A 139 4.13 4.62 29.12
N MET A 140 3.64 5.05 30.29
CA MET A 140 2.33 5.67 30.36
C MET A 140 2.38 7.05 29.71
N LEU A 141 1.26 7.53 29.15
CA LEU A 141 1.21 8.82 28.47
C LEU A 141 1.81 9.98 29.29
N GLU A 142 1.48 10.06 30.57
CA GLU A 142 1.99 11.12 31.47
C GLU A 142 3.52 11.10 31.63
N GLU A 143 4.12 9.91 31.70
CA GLU A 143 5.57 9.72 31.80
C GLU A 143 6.24 10.09 30.48
N PHE A 144 5.65 9.63 29.38
CA PHE A 144 6.12 9.95 28.04
C PHE A 144 6.11 11.46 27.80
N ARG A 145 5.05 12.18 28.20
CA ARG A 145 4.94 13.64 28.03
C ARG A 145 5.94 14.44 28.86
N LYS A 146 6.44 13.90 29.98
CA LYS A 146 7.56 14.53 30.72
C LYS A 146 8.85 14.48 29.92
N LEU A 147 9.08 13.38 29.19
CA LEU A 147 10.26 13.22 28.34
C LEU A 147 10.11 13.96 27.00
N PHE A 148 8.91 13.95 26.43
CA PHE A 148 8.56 14.55 25.15
C PHE A 148 7.29 15.41 25.32
N PRO A 149 7.45 16.68 25.74
CA PRO A 149 6.33 17.58 25.94
C PRO A 149 5.45 17.73 24.69
N THR A 150 6.06 17.66 23.50
CA THR A 150 5.36 17.65 22.22
C THR A 150 6.00 16.66 21.24
N THR A 151 5.18 16.15 20.32
CA THR A 151 5.55 15.20 19.25
C THR A 151 4.89 15.62 17.94
N ILE A 152 5.04 16.90 17.58
CA ILE A 152 4.44 17.47 16.38
C ILE A 152 5.10 16.84 15.14
N HIS A 153 4.29 16.19 14.32
CA HIS A 153 4.75 15.54 13.10
C HIS A 153 5.21 16.55 12.05
N GLN A 154 6.40 16.34 11.50
CA GLN A 154 7.10 17.29 10.63
C GLN A 154 6.32 17.73 9.38
N PHE A 155 5.52 16.83 8.79
CA PHE A 155 4.83 17.11 7.52
C PHE A 155 3.38 17.59 7.72
N THR A 156 2.73 17.13 8.78
CA THR A 156 1.30 17.39 9.01
C THR A 156 1.06 18.47 10.05
N ASN A 157 2.09 18.84 10.84
CA ASN A 157 2.02 19.75 11.97
C ASN A 157 1.01 19.32 13.05
N ILE A 158 0.79 18.02 13.19
CA ILE A 158 -0.13 17.44 14.17
C ILE A 158 0.66 16.67 15.21
N ASP A 159 0.32 16.87 16.48
CA ASP A 159 0.69 15.94 17.53
C ASP A 159 -0.33 14.79 17.55
N TYR A 160 0.06 13.62 17.00
CA TYR A 160 -0.87 12.51 16.85
C TYR A 160 -1.27 11.87 18.17
N ILE A 161 -0.45 11.99 19.21
CA ILE A 161 -0.81 11.48 20.54
C ILE A 161 -1.93 12.33 21.12
N ASP A 162 -1.82 13.67 21.05
CA ASP A 162 -2.90 14.57 21.50
C ASP A 162 -4.16 14.36 20.66
N TYR A 163 -4.01 14.29 19.34
CA TYR A 163 -5.13 14.07 18.43
C TYR A 163 -5.88 12.76 18.70
N TYR A 164 -5.17 11.67 18.99
CA TYR A 164 -5.81 10.40 19.36
C TYR A 164 -6.37 10.40 20.78
N GLN A 165 -5.73 11.10 21.72
CA GLN A 165 -6.26 11.30 23.07
C GLN A 165 -7.60 12.06 23.04
N ASP A 166 -7.73 13.07 22.17
CA ASP A 166 -8.97 13.80 21.97
C ASP A 166 -10.09 12.91 21.40
N ILE A 167 -9.76 12.02 20.47
CA ILE A 167 -10.74 11.06 19.91
C ILE A 167 -11.18 10.03 20.95
N ILE A 168 -10.23 9.48 21.71
CA ILE A 168 -10.49 8.44 22.73
C ILE A 168 -11.23 9.01 23.95
N GLY A 169 -11.00 10.28 24.27
CA GLY A 169 -11.59 10.94 25.42
C GLY A 169 -11.01 10.48 26.77
N PRO A 170 -11.56 10.97 27.89
CA PRO A 170 -10.97 10.81 29.23
C PRO A 170 -11.05 9.37 29.77
N ASN A 171 -11.92 8.53 29.19
CA ASN A 171 -12.13 7.16 29.67
C ASN A 171 -11.13 6.15 29.08
N GLY A 172 -10.48 6.49 27.98
CA GLY A 172 -9.45 5.63 27.40
C GLY A 172 -8.04 6.06 27.79
N GLN A 173 -7.07 5.25 27.39
CA GLN A 173 -5.71 5.33 27.88
C GLN A 173 -4.73 5.09 26.74
N ILE A 174 -3.71 5.92 26.63
CA ILE A 174 -2.59 5.72 25.70
C ILE A 174 -1.38 5.21 26.47
N ILE A 175 -0.74 4.18 25.90
CA ILE A 175 0.56 3.67 26.34
C ILE A 175 1.52 3.66 25.15
N LEU A 176 2.81 3.76 25.42
CA LEU A 176 3.85 3.72 24.39
C LEU A 176 4.82 2.57 24.67
N SER A 177 4.95 1.65 23.72
CA SER A 177 5.86 0.51 23.78
C SER A 177 5.98 -0.11 22.39
N ASN A 178 7.17 -0.58 22.01
CA ASN A 178 7.33 -1.42 20.81
C ASN A 178 7.17 -2.92 21.09
N ASN A 179 7.03 -3.32 22.36
CA ASN A 179 6.71 -4.69 22.72
C ASN A 179 5.20 -4.90 22.55
N PRO A 180 4.73 -5.73 21.59
CA PRO A 180 3.29 -5.95 21.40
C PRO A 180 2.60 -6.49 22.65
N ASN A 181 3.32 -7.22 23.51
CA ASN A 181 2.77 -7.83 24.71
C ASN A 181 2.50 -6.83 25.85
N ALA A 182 2.98 -5.57 25.77
CA ALA A 182 2.76 -4.57 26.82
C ALA A 182 1.25 -4.31 27.04
N ILE A 183 0.44 -4.32 25.98
CA ILE A 183 -1.00 -4.12 26.04
C ILE A 183 -1.74 -5.20 26.84
N LEU A 184 -1.17 -6.41 26.94
CA LEU A 184 -1.78 -7.55 27.67
C LEU A 184 -1.91 -7.31 29.17
N LYS A 185 -1.15 -6.34 29.72
CA LYS A 185 -1.30 -5.87 31.11
C LYS A 185 -2.64 -5.18 31.37
N TYR A 186 -3.30 -4.71 30.31
CA TYR A 186 -4.52 -3.89 30.39
C TYR A 186 -5.76 -4.60 29.83
N THR A 187 -5.61 -5.41 28.79
CA THR A 187 -6.70 -6.21 28.21
C THR A 187 -6.16 -7.37 27.39
N LYS A 188 -6.93 -8.45 27.29
CA LYS A 188 -6.63 -9.62 26.45
C LYS A 188 -7.36 -9.59 25.11
N ASP A 189 -8.23 -8.59 24.91
CA ASP A 189 -9.04 -8.42 23.72
C ASP A 189 -8.44 -7.27 22.89
N ILE A 190 -7.78 -7.61 21.79
CA ILE A 190 -6.88 -6.71 21.07
C ILE A 190 -7.25 -6.69 19.58
N LEU A 191 -7.39 -5.48 19.06
CA LEU A 191 -7.45 -5.15 17.65
C LEU A 191 -6.07 -4.68 17.16
N VAL A 192 -5.42 -5.49 16.34
CA VAL A 192 -4.13 -5.19 15.71
C VAL A 192 -4.36 -4.29 14.49
N ALA A 193 -3.85 -3.07 14.56
CA ALA A 193 -3.99 -2.03 13.55
C ALA A 193 -2.77 -1.86 12.64
N SER A 194 -1.71 -2.64 12.86
CA SER A 194 -0.59 -2.70 11.94
C SER A 194 -1.00 -3.32 10.61
N VAL A 195 -0.31 -2.93 9.55
CA VAL A 195 -0.60 -3.37 8.19
C VAL A 195 0.24 -4.60 7.88
N HIS A 196 1.57 -4.50 7.80
CA HIS A 196 2.38 -5.56 7.18
C HIS A 196 2.81 -6.66 8.14
N ASN A 197 3.10 -6.31 9.39
CA ASN A 197 3.53 -7.24 10.44
C ASN A 197 2.37 -7.87 11.22
N ARG A 198 1.12 -7.55 10.87
CA ARG A 198 -0.10 -7.93 11.60
C ARG A 198 -0.18 -9.41 11.94
N VAL A 199 0.20 -10.30 11.02
CA VAL A 199 0.13 -11.76 11.23
C VAL A 199 1.10 -12.18 12.34
N GLN A 200 2.34 -11.67 12.30
CA GLN A 200 3.33 -11.95 13.33
C GLN A 200 2.88 -11.41 14.70
N VAL A 201 2.35 -10.18 14.72
CA VAL A 201 1.85 -9.54 15.96
C VAL A 201 0.66 -10.31 16.53
N LYS A 202 -0.32 -10.70 15.70
CA LYS A 202 -1.46 -11.53 16.13
C LYS A 202 -1.00 -12.85 16.76
N ASN A 203 -0.06 -13.54 16.12
CA ASN A 203 0.50 -14.80 16.63
C ASN A 203 1.23 -14.61 17.96
N GLU A 204 2.03 -13.54 18.09
CA GLU A 204 2.74 -13.23 19.33
C GLU A 204 1.77 -13.00 20.50
N LEU A 205 0.71 -12.23 20.28
CA LEU A 205 -0.30 -11.96 21.31
C LEU A 205 -1.06 -13.23 21.73
N LEU A 206 -1.42 -14.08 20.76
CA LEU A 206 -2.08 -15.36 21.04
C LEU A 206 -1.20 -16.28 21.89
N ASN A 207 0.10 -16.38 21.55
CA ASN A 207 1.05 -17.21 22.30
C ASN A 207 1.30 -16.72 23.73
N ASN A 208 1.06 -15.42 24.00
CA ASN A 208 1.24 -14.81 25.32
C ASN A 208 -0.08 -14.64 26.10
N GLY A 209 -1.13 -15.38 25.71
CA GLY A 209 -2.37 -15.46 26.50
C GLY A 209 -3.41 -14.39 26.19
N GLY A 210 -3.34 -13.80 24.99
CA GLY A 210 -4.45 -13.06 24.37
C GLY A 210 -5.72 -13.91 24.26
N ASN A 211 -6.88 -13.25 24.33
CA ASN A 211 -8.20 -13.88 24.27
C ASN A 211 -8.84 -13.66 22.89
N ILE A 212 -9.30 -12.45 22.61
CA ILE A 212 -9.82 -12.06 21.29
C ILE A 212 -8.73 -11.28 20.57
N ILE A 213 -8.02 -11.91 19.64
CA ILE A 213 -6.97 -11.28 18.84
C ILE A 213 -7.41 -11.20 17.39
N LEU A 214 -7.81 -10.00 16.98
CA LEU A 214 -8.27 -9.71 15.63
C LEU A 214 -7.43 -8.58 15.05
N GLY A 215 -7.35 -8.48 13.73
CA GLY A 215 -6.75 -7.34 13.05
C GLY A 215 -7.79 -6.50 12.34
N LEU A 216 -7.36 -5.37 11.76
CA LEU A 216 -8.23 -4.60 10.87
C LEU A 216 -8.67 -5.42 9.64
N ASP A 217 -7.88 -6.42 9.24
CA ASP A 217 -8.23 -7.41 8.22
C ASP A 217 -9.41 -8.30 8.60
N ASP A 218 -9.73 -8.38 9.89
CA ASP A 218 -10.84 -9.20 10.39
C ASP A 218 -12.13 -8.38 10.57
N ILE A 219 -12.15 -7.06 10.34
CA ILE A 219 -13.32 -6.18 10.53
C ILE A 219 -13.91 -5.77 9.19
N LEU A 220 -15.24 -5.81 9.06
CA LEU A 220 -15.98 -5.65 7.79
C LEU A 220 -15.50 -6.59 6.68
N THR A 221 -15.37 -7.88 7.00
CA THR A 221 -15.12 -8.97 6.03
C THR A 221 -16.37 -9.47 5.31
N ARG A 222 -17.53 -8.92 5.68
CA ARG A 222 -18.85 -9.15 5.07
C ARG A 222 -19.70 -7.89 5.25
N PRO A 223 -20.73 -7.66 4.42
CA PRO A 223 -21.54 -6.45 4.54
C PRO A 223 -22.29 -6.43 5.88
N VAL A 224 -22.33 -5.26 6.50
CA VAL A 224 -23.14 -4.97 7.69
C VAL A 224 -24.06 -3.82 7.33
N ASN A 225 -25.37 -3.95 7.57
CA ASN A 225 -26.35 -2.94 7.14
C ASN A 225 -26.30 -2.58 5.63
N ASN A 226 -25.89 -3.53 4.77
CA ASN A 226 -25.63 -3.30 3.34
C ASN A 226 -24.44 -2.36 3.05
N SER A 227 -23.51 -2.20 3.98
CA SER A 227 -22.25 -1.51 3.77
C SER A 227 -21.40 -2.20 2.68
N GLY A 228 -20.40 -1.47 2.20
CA GLY A 228 -19.22 -2.05 1.59
C GLY A 228 -18.46 -2.94 2.58
N TYR A 229 -17.60 -3.79 2.06
CA TYR A 229 -16.78 -4.72 2.84
C TYR A 229 -15.59 -5.20 1.99
N ASN A 230 -14.64 -5.89 2.62
CA ASN A 230 -13.55 -6.56 1.92
C ASN A 230 -13.24 -7.90 2.59
N GLU A 231 -13.45 -9.01 1.87
CA GLU A 231 -13.31 -10.37 2.39
C GLU A 231 -11.88 -10.69 2.86
N GLN A 232 -10.87 -10.09 2.23
CA GLN A 232 -9.46 -10.41 2.44
C GLN A 232 -8.76 -9.42 3.36
N TYR A 233 -9.13 -8.14 3.26
CA TYR A 233 -8.41 -7.05 3.90
C TYR A 233 -9.24 -6.26 4.90
N GLY A 234 -10.54 -6.54 5.05
CA GLY A 234 -11.40 -5.85 6.00
C GLY A 234 -11.29 -4.32 5.89
N LEU A 235 -10.84 -3.69 6.98
CA LEU A 235 -10.57 -2.24 7.04
C LEU A 235 -9.16 -1.82 6.59
N LEU A 236 -8.24 -2.75 6.32
CA LEU A 236 -6.91 -2.41 5.78
C LEU A 236 -7.02 -1.81 4.39
N GLY A 237 -6.17 -0.83 4.09
CA GLY A 237 -6.22 -0.09 2.83
C GLY A 237 -7.43 0.85 2.71
N SER A 238 -8.27 0.94 3.74
CA SER A 238 -9.34 1.93 3.74
C SER A 238 -8.80 3.35 3.89
N ASN A 239 -9.57 4.34 3.44
CA ASN A 239 -9.21 5.75 3.51
C ASN A 239 -10.45 6.62 3.71
N ALA A 240 -10.30 7.76 4.39
CA ALA A 240 -11.39 8.70 4.60
C ALA A 240 -11.92 9.25 3.27
N LEU A 241 -13.22 9.11 3.05
CA LEU A 241 -13.94 9.74 1.94
C LEU A 241 -14.68 11.02 2.39
N GLY A 242 -15.04 11.08 3.66
CA GLY A 242 -15.69 12.22 4.31
C GLY A 242 -15.49 12.14 5.83
N GLU A 243 -16.32 12.86 6.60
CA GLU A 243 -16.15 12.92 8.06
C GLU A 243 -16.51 11.62 8.79
N ASN A 244 -17.41 10.81 8.23
CA ASN A 244 -17.92 9.57 8.84
C ASN A 244 -17.90 8.36 7.88
N THR A 245 -17.29 8.50 6.72
CA THR A 245 -17.33 7.46 5.66
C THR A 245 -15.92 7.06 5.27
N LEU A 246 -15.67 5.75 5.26
CA LEU A 246 -14.47 5.14 4.74
C LEU A 246 -14.73 4.58 3.33
N LYS A 247 -13.83 4.88 2.39
CA LYS A 247 -13.65 4.10 1.18
C LYS A 247 -12.82 2.88 1.54
N LEU A 248 -13.36 1.68 1.35
CA LEU A 248 -12.65 0.43 1.60
C LEU A 248 -11.79 0.04 0.39
N PHE A 249 -10.81 -0.84 0.63
CA PHE A 249 -9.93 -1.33 -0.43
C PHE A 249 -10.71 -2.11 -1.50
N PRO A 250 -10.31 -2.09 -2.78
CA PRO A 250 -11.06 -2.76 -3.84
C PRO A 250 -11.22 -4.25 -3.61
N ARG A 251 -12.32 -4.80 -4.13
CA ARG A 251 -12.59 -6.24 -4.18
C ARG A 251 -12.66 -6.73 -5.62
N ASP A 252 -12.68 -8.04 -5.82
CA ASP A 252 -12.79 -8.68 -7.14
C ASP A 252 -11.75 -8.22 -8.18
N GLY A 253 -10.60 -7.73 -7.72
CA GLY A 253 -9.61 -7.05 -8.56
C GLY A 253 -9.11 -7.92 -9.71
N PHE A 254 -8.87 -9.22 -9.48
CA PHE A 254 -8.46 -10.16 -10.52
C PHE A 254 -9.52 -10.38 -11.59
N SER A 255 -10.80 -10.45 -11.24
CA SER A 255 -11.88 -10.57 -12.23
C SER A 255 -11.97 -9.30 -13.08
N PHE A 256 -11.89 -8.14 -12.42
CA PHE A 256 -11.97 -6.84 -13.08
C PHE A 256 -10.84 -6.63 -14.11
N VAL A 257 -9.58 -6.90 -13.75
CA VAL A 257 -8.47 -6.70 -14.71
C VAL A 257 -8.54 -7.64 -15.92
N GLN A 258 -9.11 -8.85 -15.76
CA GLN A 258 -9.34 -9.79 -16.86
C GLN A 258 -10.44 -9.30 -17.81
N GLU A 259 -11.50 -8.71 -17.26
CA GLU A 259 -12.56 -8.06 -18.04
C GLU A 259 -11.98 -6.89 -18.86
N VAL A 260 -11.21 -6.00 -18.22
CA VAL A 260 -10.57 -4.87 -18.90
C VAL A 260 -9.60 -5.35 -19.99
N GLN A 261 -8.76 -6.35 -19.71
CA GLN A 261 -7.84 -6.93 -20.70
C GLN A 261 -8.60 -7.51 -21.90
N THR A 262 -9.69 -8.23 -21.65
CA THR A 262 -10.56 -8.78 -22.70
C THR A 262 -11.12 -7.65 -23.56
N LYS A 263 -11.63 -6.59 -22.93
CA LYS A 263 -12.21 -5.46 -23.64
C LYS A 263 -11.18 -4.66 -24.45
N ILE A 264 -9.96 -4.49 -23.93
CA ILE A 264 -8.86 -3.90 -24.69
C ILE A 264 -8.56 -4.72 -25.95
N LYS A 265 -8.53 -6.06 -25.83
CA LYS A 265 -8.29 -6.94 -26.98
C LYS A 265 -9.40 -6.85 -28.02
N GLU A 266 -10.66 -6.78 -27.61
CA GLU A 266 -11.81 -6.61 -28.51
C GLU A 266 -11.75 -5.29 -29.29
N VAL A 267 -11.43 -4.18 -28.61
CA VAL A 267 -11.51 -2.83 -29.19
C VAL A 267 -10.27 -2.46 -29.99
N PHE A 268 -9.08 -2.79 -29.47
CA PHE A 268 -7.80 -2.37 -30.05
C PHE A 268 -7.09 -3.50 -30.79
N GLY A 269 -7.52 -4.76 -30.65
CA GLY A 269 -6.85 -5.92 -31.25
C GLY A 269 -5.46 -6.18 -30.65
N LYS A 270 -5.19 -5.69 -29.44
CA LYS A 270 -3.90 -5.79 -28.75
C LYS A 270 -4.03 -6.52 -27.42
N HIS A 271 -3.01 -7.28 -27.07
CA HIS A 271 -2.90 -7.98 -25.79
C HIS A 271 -2.03 -7.17 -24.83
N LEU A 272 -2.68 -6.35 -24.01
CA LEU A 272 -2.03 -5.57 -22.96
C LEU A 272 -2.19 -6.27 -21.62
N GLU A 273 -1.21 -6.12 -20.74
CA GLU A 273 -1.39 -6.47 -19.34
C GLU A 273 -2.14 -5.36 -18.60
N VAL A 274 -2.93 -5.73 -17.62
CA VAL A 274 -3.70 -4.81 -16.77
C VAL A 274 -3.42 -5.10 -15.31
N MET A 275 -3.29 -4.04 -14.50
CA MET A 275 -3.20 -4.14 -13.05
C MET A 275 -3.94 -3.01 -12.35
N ILE A 276 -4.40 -3.28 -11.13
CA ILE A 276 -4.78 -2.27 -10.15
C ILE A 276 -3.55 -1.99 -9.29
N TYR A 277 -3.24 -0.73 -9.01
CA TYR A 277 -2.14 -0.36 -8.11
C TYR A 277 -2.64 0.50 -6.95
N GLY A 278 -2.12 0.23 -5.76
CA GLY A 278 -2.27 1.04 -4.56
C GLY A 278 -1.04 1.93 -4.34
N ASP A 279 -0.69 2.15 -3.08
CA ASP A 279 0.49 2.93 -2.69
C ASP A 279 1.80 2.38 -3.32
N GLY A 280 2.69 3.29 -3.74
CA GLY A 280 3.86 2.99 -4.54
C GLY A 280 5.05 2.29 -3.87
N ALA A 281 4.89 1.68 -2.68
CA ALA A 281 5.92 0.93 -1.94
C ALA A 281 7.33 1.57 -1.87
N PHE A 282 7.44 2.89 -1.98
CA PHE A 282 8.72 3.59 -1.98
C PHE A 282 8.95 4.26 -0.63
N LYS A 283 10.21 4.34 -0.19
CA LYS A 283 10.56 5.07 1.02
C LYS A 283 11.02 6.48 0.67
N ASP A 284 10.33 7.49 1.16
CA ASP A 284 10.79 8.87 1.05
C ASP A 284 12.13 9.05 1.78
N PRO A 285 13.22 9.43 1.10
CA PRO A 285 14.52 9.58 1.73
C PRO A 285 14.58 10.76 2.70
N ARG A 286 13.68 11.74 2.60
CA ARG A 286 13.67 12.92 3.48
C ARG A 286 12.99 12.62 4.82
N GLY A 287 11.78 12.07 4.78
CA GLY A 287 10.99 11.71 5.95
C GLY A 287 11.39 10.36 6.55
N GLY A 288 11.85 9.44 5.71
CA GLY A 288 12.03 8.03 6.06
C GLY A 288 10.70 7.28 6.17
N ILE A 289 9.65 7.77 5.52
CA ILE A 289 8.30 7.19 5.50
C ILE A 289 8.16 6.32 4.26
N TRP A 290 7.65 5.10 4.43
CA TRP A 290 7.21 4.23 3.35
C TRP A 290 5.82 4.65 2.89
N GLU A 291 5.68 4.94 1.60
CA GLU A 291 4.39 5.06 0.93
C GLU A 291 3.87 3.64 0.65
N LEU A 292 3.45 2.94 1.71
CA LEU A 292 2.89 1.59 1.67
C LEU A 292 1.95 1.36 2.85
N CYS A 293 0.89 2.17 2.94
CA CYS A 293 -0.16 2.00 3.95
C CYS A 293 -1.23 1.00 3.49
N ASP A 294 -1.32 0.72 2.19
CA ASP A 294 -2.15 -0.36 1.64
C ASP A 294 -1.61 -1.75 2.01
N PRO A 295 -2.47 -2.78 2.12
CA PRO A 295 -2.06 -4.12 2.53
C PRO A 295 -1.25 -4.86 1.46
N VAL A 296 -1.34 -4.44 0.20
CA VAL A 296 -0.58 -4.94 -0.96
C VAL A 296 -0.42 -3.81 -1.98
N VAL A 297 0.64 -3.88 -2.80
CA VAL A 297 0.84 -2.92 -3.91
C VAL A 297 -0.20 -3.09 -5.02
N SER A 298 -0.64 -4.32 -5.28
CA SER A 298 -1.61 -4.60 -6.34
C SER A 298 -2.68 -5.59 -5.87
N PRO A 299 -3.95 -5.16 -5.75
CA PRO A 299 -5.07 -6.05 -5.40
C PRO A 299 -5.58 -6.90 -6.57
N GLY A 300 -5.06 -6.69 -7.78
CA GLY A 300 -5.46 -7.46 -8.95
C GLY A 300 -4.58 -7.15 -10.15
N TYR A 301 -4.15 -8.20 -10.84
CA TYR A 301 -3.30 -8.08 -12.03
C TYR A 301 -3.46 -9.30 -12.95
N THR A 302 -3.11 -9.10 -14.20
CA THR A 302 -3.13 -10.11 -15.26
C THR A 302 -1.88 -11.00 -15.19
N SER A 303 -1.96 -12.22 -15.72
CA SER A 303 -0.97 -13.27 -15.50
C SER A 303 0.41 -12.98 -16.11
N GLY A 304 0.51 -12.11 -17.12
CA GLY A 304 1.80 -11.72 -17.69
C GLY A 304 2.65 -10.88 -16.74
N LEU A 305 2.06 -10.37 -15.65
CA LEU A 305 2.78 -9.62 -14.61
C LEU A 305 3.30 -10.48 -13.46
N VAL A 306 3.10 -11.80 -13.51
CA VAL A 306 3.61 -12.74 -12.49
C VAL A 306 5.12 -12.93 -12.65
N GLY A 307 5.85 -12.76 -11.56
CA GLY A 307 7.28 -13.09 -11.46
C GLY A 307 8.17 -11.89 -11.18
N THR A 308 9.46 -12.06 -11.43
CA THR A 308 10.51 -11.06 -11.15
C THR A 308 11.25 -10.68 -12.43
N PRO A 309 11.75 -9.44 -12.56
CA PRO A 309 12.53 -9.05 -13.73
C PRO A 309 13.75 -9.95 -13.95
N HIS A 310 13.99 -10.29 -15.20
CA HIS A 310 15.10 -11.13 -15.59
C HIS A 310 16.11 -10.32 -16.42
N GLU A 311 16.88 -9.46 -15.75
CA GLU A 311 17.82 -8.54 -16.39
C GLU A 311 19.28 -9.00 -16.29
N LEU A 312 20.13 -8.55 -17.21
CA LEU A 312 21.58 -8.66 -17.11
C LEU A 312 22.17 -7.28 -16.87
N LYS A 313 23.13 -7.15 -15.94
CA LYS A 313 23.79 -5.87 -15.66
C LYS A 313 24.78 -5.55 -16.79
N LEU A 314 24.32 -4.79 -17.79
CA LEU A 314 25.12 -4.42 -18.98
C LEU A 314 26.49 -3.82 -18.64
N LYS A 315 26.54 -2.91 -17.64
CA LYS A 315 27.79 -2.28 -17.18
C LYS A 315 28.80 -3.31 -16.66
N TYR A 316 28.33 -4.35 -15.98
CA TYR A 316 29.18 -5.41 -15.47
C TYR A 316 29.74 -6.25 -16.61
N LEU A 317 28.88 -6.66 -17.56
CA LEU A 317 29.32 -7.42 -18.74
C LEU A 317 30.33 -6.64 -19.59
N ALA A 318 30.08 -5.35 -19.81
CA ALA A 318 30.98 -4.49 -20.58
C ALA A 318 32.35 -4.30 -19.90
N ASN A 319 32.38 -4.12 -18.57
CA ASN A 319 33.62 -3.82 -17.85
C ASN A 319 34.44 -5.06 -17.47
N GLU A 320 33.81 -6.22 -17.25
CA GLU A 320 34.53 -7.42 -16.81
C GLU A 320 34.74 -8.45 -17.92
N LYS A 321 33.70 -8.78 -18.69
CA LYS A 321 33.78 -9.83 -19.71
C LYS A 321 34.28 -9.34 -21.07
N PHE A 322 33.98 -8.10 -21.42
CA PHE A 322 34.21 -7.56 -22.77
C PHE A 322 35.10 -6.32 -22.81
N SER A 323 35.88 -6.07 -21.76
CA SER A 323 36.75 -4.88 -21.64
C SER A 323 37.84 -4.78 -22.71
N LEU A 324 38.19 -5.90 -23.36
CA LEU A 324 39.17 -5.98 -24.43
C LEU A 324 38.56 -5.99 -25.84
N LEU A 325 37.23 -6.07 -25.95
CA LEU A 325 36.53 -6.03 -27.23
C LEU A 325 36.29 -4.59 -27.67
N ASP A 326 36.22 -4.36 -28.98
CA ASP A 326 35.71 -3.08 -29.48
C ASP A 326 34.19 -2.94 -29.20
N ARG A 327 33.64 -1.75 -29.47
CA ARG A 327 32.25 -1.44 -29.13
C ARG A 327 31.26 -2.31 -29.91
N ASP A 328 31.50 -2.56 -31.19
CA ASP A 328 30.56 -3.28 -32.05
C ASP A 328 30.57 -4.77 -31.71
N GLN A 329 31.75 -5.34 -31.44
CA GLN A 329 31.93 -6.70 -30.94
C GLN A 329 31.27 -6.88 -29.57
N SER A 330 31.49 -5.95 -28.64
CA SER A 330 30.85 -5.96 -27.32
C SER A 330 29.32 -5.95 -27.43
N GLN A 331 28.76 -5.14 -28.34
CA GLN A 331 27.32 -5.08 -28.56
C GLN A 331 26.75 -6.40 -29.10
N GLN A 332 27.43 -7.03 -30.06
CA GLN A 332 27.01 -8.31 -30.63
C GLN A 332 27.01 -9.42 -29.56
N GLU A 333 28.08 -9.51 -28.77
CA GLU A 333 28.18 -10.50 -27.69
C GLU A 333 27.16 -10.28 -26.58
N ILE A 334 26.90 -9.02 -26.20
CA ILE A 334 25.84 -8.68 -25.24
C ILE A 334 24.47 -9.09 -25.78
N LYS A 335 24.14 -8.78 -27.06
CA LYS A 335 22.87 -9.16 -27.66
C LYS A 335 22.70 -10.68 -27.72
N LYS A 336 23.78 -11.41 -28.01
CA LYS A 336 23.81 -12.87 -28.00
C LYS A 336 23.52 -13.43 -26.61
N LEU A 337 24.22 -12.94 -25.58
CA LEU A 337 23.98 -13.35 -24.18
C LEU A 337 22.55 -13.10 -23.71
N ILE A 338 21.95 -11.97 -24.11
CA ILE A 338 20.56 -11.66 -23.77
C ILE A 338 19.60 -12.65 -24.44
N LYS A 339 19.85 -13.02 -25.71
CA LYS A 339 19.02 -13.99 -26.45
C LYS A 339 19.18 -15.42 -25.94
N GLU A 340 20.38 -15.81 -25.53
CA GLU A 340 20.72 -17.16 -25.03
C GLU A 340 20.32 -17.36 -23.56
N LYS A 341 19.76 -16.34 -22.91
CA LYS A 341 19.41 -16.35 -21.49
C LYS A 341 18.21 -17.29 -21.21
N ASN A 342 18.49 -18.58 -21.07
CA ASN A 342 17.50 -19.59 -20.72
C ASN A 342 17.34 -19.73 -19.20
N GLN A 343 16.13 -19.41 -18.70
CA GLN A 343 15.60 -19.66 -17.34
C GLN A 343 16.48 -19.17 -16.15
N PRO A 344 15.88 -19.01 -14.94
CA PRO A 344 16.49 -18.21 -13.88
C PRO A 344 17.49 -19.04 -13.09
N HIS A 345 18.72 -19.15 -13.56
CA HIS A 345 19.80 -19.64 -12.69
C HIS A 345 21.10 -18.83 -12.85
N ASP A 346 21.57 -18.35 -11.69
CA ASP A 346 22.97 -18.05 -11.31
C ASP A 346 23.78 -16.99 -12.06
N ALA A 347 23.17 -16.17 -12.91
CA ALA A 347 23.87 -15.00 -13.48
C ALA A 347 23.55 -13.65 -12.80
N SER A 348 22.54 -13.58 -11.91
CA SER A 348 22.18 -12.34 -11.19
C SER A 348 22.90 -12.25 -9.84
N LEU A 349 24.22 -12.11 -9.87
CA LEU A 349 24.98 -11.77 -8.66
C LEU A 349 24.45 -10.43 -8.08
N GLY A 350 23.78 -10.53 -6.93
CA GLY A 350 23.38 -9.39 -6.10
C GLY A 350 22.22 -8.53 -6.62
N THR A 351 21.10 -9.12 -7.04
CA THR A 351 19.83 -8.38 -7.15
C THR A 351 18.81 -8.96 -6.18
N THR A 352 18.27 -8.14 -5.28
CA THR A 352 17.11 -8.52 -4.46
C THR A 352 15.96 -8.91 -5.39
N PRO A 353 15.34 -10.09 -5.23
CA PRO A 353 14.17 -10.46 -6.02
C PRO A 353 13.06 -9.45 -5.74
N ARG A 354 12.55 -8.82 -6.79
CA ARG A 354 11.49 -7.80 -6.75
C ARG A 354 10.37 -8.27 -7.64
N GLN A 355 9.14 -8.30 -7.14
CA GLN A 355 7.99 -8.67 -7.97
C GLN A 355 7.78 -7.59 -9.02
N ILE A 356 7.41 -8.00 -10.24
CA ILE A 356 7.10 -7.07 -11.34
C ILE A 356 5.98 -6.12 -10.94
N VAL A 357 4.93 -6.63 -10.27
CA VAL A 357 3.79 -5.83 -9.81
C VAL A 357 4.18 -4.75 -8.80
N ASP A 358 5.14 -5.02 -7.91
CA ASP A 358 5.60 -4.02 -6.94
C ASP A 358 6.32 -2.88 -7.67
N LEU A 359 7.20 -3.21 -8.62
CA LEU A 359 7.95 -2.23 -9.41
C LEU A 359 7.03 -1.36 -10.28
N LEU A 360 6.06 -2.00 -10.95
CA LEU A 360 5.10 -1.31 -11.80
C LEU A 360 4.14 -0.46 -11.00
N GLY A 361 3.67 -0.95 -9.85
CA GLY A 361 2.82 -0.19 -8.93
C GLY A 361 3.53 1.06 -8.41
N SER A 362 4.79 0.94 -7.98
CA SER A 362 5.64 2.08 -7.62
C SER A 362 5.77 3.10 -8.75
N LEU A 363 6.04 2.62 -9.97
CA LEU A 363 6.18 3.48 -11.14
C LEU A 363 4.85 4.19 -11.47
N ALA A 364 3.74 3.48 -11.41
CA ALA A 364 2.41 4.02 -11.69
C ALA A 364 2.03 5.10 -10.67
N ASP A 365 2.23 4.85 -9.37
CA ASP A 365 1.94 5.80 -8.30
C ASP A 365 2.76 7.09 -8.43
N LEU A 366 4.07 6.98 -8.68
CA LEU A 366 4.93 8.14 -8.91
C LEU A 366 4.50 8.97 -10.13
N VAL A 367 3.96 8.32 -11.17
CA VAL A 367 3.47 9.00 -12.38
C VAL A 367 2.12 9.67 -12.12
N SER A 368 1.16 8.95 -11.54
CA SER A 368 -0.18 9.46 -11.28
C SER A 368 -0.21 10.56 -10.23
N GLY A 369 0.69 10.49 -9.24
CA GLY A 369 0.65 11.33 -8.05
C GLY A 369 -0.63 11.13 -7.24
N SER A 370 -0.76 11.94 -6.17
CA SER A 370 -1.80 11.78 -5.15
C SER A 370 -2.87 12.90 -5.14
N GLY A 371 -2.97 13.68 -6.21
CA GLY A 371 -3.73 14.94 -6.20
C GLY A 371 -4.45 15.29 -7.49
N ASP A 372 -4.27 16.52 -7.94
CA ASP A 372 -5.06 17.23 -8.95
C ASP A 372 -4.67 16.95 -10.41
N LYS A 373 -3.73 16.03 -10.65
CA LYS A 373 -3.27 15.66 -12.01
C LYS A 373 -4.39 15.05 -12.87
N GLY A 374 -5.40 14.46 -12.23
CA GLY A 374 -6.55 13.85 -12.92
C GLY A 374 -6.16 12.63 -13.76
N THR A 375 -5.11 11.90 -13.35
CA THR A 375 -4.55 10.74 -14.06
C THR A 375 -4.83 9.44 -13.31
N PRO A 376 -6.07 8.94 -13.31
CA PRO A 376 -6.44 7.70 -12.60
C PRO A 376 -5.88 6.43 -13.27
N PHE A 377 -5.36 6.56 -14.49
CA PHE A 377 -4.76 5.45 -15.24
C PHE A 377 -3.34 5.82 -15.67
N VAL A 378 -2.47 4.83 -15.76
CA VAL A 378 -1.10 4.97 -16.27
C VAL A 378 -0.87 3.92 -17.35
N LEU A 379 -0.38 4.35 -18.50
CA LEU A 379 0.09 3.47 -19.57
C LEU A 379 1.61 3.33 -19.45
N ILE A 380 2.09 2.11 -19.28
CA ILE A 380 3.51 1.76 -19.26
C ILE A 380 3.82 0.98 -20.53
N GLN A 381 4.80 1.44 -21.31
CA GLN A 381 5.15 0.85 -22.59
C GLN A 381 6.58 0.34 -22.59
N ASN A 382 6.84 -0.67 -23.40
CA ASN A 382 8.17 -1.28 -23.61
C ASN A 382 8.82 -1.89 -22.36
N TYR A 383 8.05 -2.13 -21.29
CA TYR A 383 8.59 -2.65 -20.02
C TYR A 383 9.29 -4.00 -20.17
N PHE A 384 8.73 -4.90 -21.00
CA PHE A 384 9.29 -6.24 -21.24
C PHE A 384 10.29 -6.30 -22.40
N THR A 385 10.61 -5.16 -23.02
CA THR A 385 11.60 -5.11 -24.09
C THR A 385 13.01 -5.08 -23.50
N ASN A 386 13.99 -5.59 -24.23
CA ASN A 386 15.39 -5.59 -23.82
C ASN A 386 16.30 -5.10 -24.95
N TYR A 387 17.60 -4.95 -24.64
CA TYR A 387 18.60 -4.44 -25.57
C TYR A 387 18.80 -5.28 -26.85
N ALA A 388 18.32 -6.54 -26.85
CA ALA A 388 18.42 -7.46 -27.99
C ALA A 388 17.12 -7.58 -28.80
N THR A 389 15.99 -7.14 -28.27
CA THR A 389 14.73 -6.98 -29.04
C THR A 389 14.76 -5.64 -29.75
N GLU A 390 14.88 -5.67 -31.08
CA GLU A 390 14.87 -4.49 -31.95
C GLU A 390 13.46 -4.04 -32.34
#